data_AF-A0A820DFK5-F1
#
_entry.id   AF-A0A820DFK5-F1
#
_cell.length_a   1.000
_cell.length_b   1.000
_cell.length_c   1.000
_cell.angle_alpha   90.00
_cell.angle_beta   90.00
_cell.angle_gamma   90.00
#
_symmetry.space_group_name_H-M   'P 1'
#
loop_
_entity.id
_entity.type
_entity.pdbx_description
1 polymer ?
#
loop_
_entity_poly.entity_id
_entity_poly.type
_entity_poly.pdbx_seq_one_letter_code
_entity_poly.pdbx_strand_id
1 'polypeptide(L)'
;MKTESSTTTLEGLNETPPFGSYLKRSYIRIGILLGIFIISTKVLDFLFALQNSTKSIDGNNDLCWSPYCIKAANHLINSIDQSADPCDNFYQFACGTWLKNNETSENGKSNCFL
;
A
#
# COMPACT_ATOMS: atom_id res chain seq x y z
N MET A 1 -20.55 -6.22 86.57
CA MET A 1 -19.77 -5.12 87.17
C MET A 1 -18.93 -4.50 86.06
N LYS A 2 -19.21 -3.22 85.79
CA LYS A 2 -18.62 -2.24 84.86
C LYS A 2 -18.54 -2.52 83.35
N THR A 3 -19.46 -1.86 82.66
CA THR A 3 -19.43 -1.37 81.28
C THR A 3 -18.39 -0.27 81.10
N GLU A 4 -17.72 -0.18 79.94
CA GLU A 4 -17.54 1.10 79.24
C GLU A 4 -17.22 0.91 77.74
N SER A 5 -17.84 1.78 76.95
CA SER A 5 -17.73 1.97 75.50
C SER A 5 -16.73 3.08 75.20
N SER A 6 -16.34 3.19 73.92
CA SER A 6 -15.97 4.44 73.21
C SER A 6 -14.49 4.80 72.98
N THR A 7 -14.13 4.71 71.69
CA THR A 7 -13.60 5.79 70.83
C THR A 7 -12.21 6.42 71.11
N THR A 8 -11.39 6.38 70.03
CA THR A 8 -10.35 7.35 69.61
C THR A 8 -9.07 7.54 70.44
N THR A 9 -7.96 7.00 69.91
CA THR A 9 -6.77 7.82 69.55
C THR A 9 -6.27 7.38 68.17
N LEU A 10 -6.50 8.23 67.17
CA LEU A 10 -5.94 8.16 65.83
C LEU A 10 -4.60 8.90 65.83
N GLU A 11 -3.47 8.23 66.05
CA GLU A 11 -2.13 8.76 65.71
C GLU A 11 -1.07 7.63 65.80
N GLY A 12 -0.59 7.16 64.63
CA GLY A 12 0.42 6.09 64.48
C GLY A 12 -0.22 4.72 64.30
N LEU A 13 -0.41 4.20 63.09
CA LEU A 13 0.64 3.69 62.20
C LEU A 13 0.25 3.91 60.72
N ASN A 14 0.46 5.13 60.22
CA ASN A 14 0.49 5.40 58.78
C ASN A 14 1.89 5.08 58.22
N GLU A 15 2.32 3.82 58.30
CA GLU A 15 3.47 3.34 57.55
C GLU A 15 3.06 2.12 56.72
N THR A 16 2.46 2.40 55.56
CA THR A 16 2.33 1.38 54.52
C THR A 16 3.73 0.94 54.06
N PRO A 17 4.06 -0.36 54.03
CA PRO A 17 5.34 -0.83 53.52
C PRO A 17 5.55 -0.36 52.06
N PRO A 18 6.79 -0.05 51.63
CA PRO A 18 7.06 0.50 50.30
C PRO A 18 7.00 -0.59 49.21
N PHE A 19 5.81 -1.18 49.00
CA PHE A 19 5.52 -2.03 47.83
C PHE A 19 5.61 -1.26 46.50
N GLY A 20 5.61 0.07 46.57
CA GLY A 20 5.74 0.96 45.42
C GLY A 20 7.06 0.81 44.66
N SER A 21 8.16 0.35 45.29
CA SER A 21 9.46 0.26 44.60
C SER A 21 9.58 -0.96 43.68
N TYR A 22 9.00 -2.10 44.06
CA TYR A 22 8.98 -3.35 43.28
C TYR A 22 7.99 -3.29 42.12
N LEU A 23 6.80 -2.73 42.35
CA LEU A 23 5.82 -2.46 41.29
C LEU A 23 6.36 -1.46 40.27
N LYS A 24 7.06 -0.40 40.69
CA LYS A 24 7.71 0.55 39.77
C LYS A 24 8.81 -0.10 38.93
N ARG A 25 9.70 -0.90 39.53
CA ARG A 25 10.74 -1.63 38.77
C ARG A 25 10.16 -2.68 37.82
N SER A 26 9.09 -3.36 38.25
CA SER A 26 8.35 -4.31 37.41
C SER A 26 7.66 -3.60 36.25
N TYR A 27 6.98 -2.48 36.51
CA TYR A 27 6.28 -1.67 35.51
C TYR A 27 7.24 -0.99 34.52
N ILE A 28 8.44 -0.57 34.95
CA ILE A 28 9.49 -0.05 34.06
C ILE A 28 9.96 -1.14 33.10
N ARG A 29 10.20 -2.37 33.59
CA ARG A 29 10.60 -3.50 32.73
C ARG A 29 9.51 -3.87 31.72
N ILE A 30 8.27 -3.95 32.17
CA ILE A 30 7.11 -4.22 31.31
C ILE A 30 6.94 -3.10 30.28
N GLY A 31 7.06 -1.83 30.69
CA GLY A 31 6.96 -0.68 29.81
C GLY A 31 8.05 -0.64 28.73
N ILE A 32 9.29 -1.00 29.08
CA ILE A 32 10.39 -1.12 28.11
C ILE A 32 10.11 -2.24 27.11
N LEU A 33 9.66 -3.42 27.57
CA LEU A 33 9.34 -4.53 26.69
C LEU A 33 8.18 -4.21 25.73
N LEU A 34 7.12 -3.58 26.23
CA LEU A 34 5.99 -3.13 25.41
C LEU A 34 6.41 -2.03 24.43
N GLY A 35 7.23 -1.08 24.87
CA GLY A 35 7.77 -0.03 24.01
C GLY A 35 8.62 -0.59 22.86
N ILE A 36 9.53 -1.52 23.15
CA ILE A 36 10.36 -2.19 22.13
C ILE A 36 9.48 -2.94 21.14
N PHE A 37 8.47 -3.68 21.61
CA PHE A 37 7.56 -4.43 20.75
C PHE A 37 6.72 -3.52 19.84
N ILE A 38 6.24 -2.38 20.35
CA ILE A 38 5.51 -1.38 19.56
C ILE A 38 6.44 -0.74 18.52
N ILE A 39 7.68 -0.40 18.91
CA ILE A 39 8.64 0.18 17.98
C ILE A 39 9.02 -0.84 16.90
N SER A 40 9.30 -2.10 17.26
CA SER A 40 9.68 -3.13 16.30
C SER A 40 8.57 -3.42 15.29
N THR A 41 7.32 -3.51 15.74
CA THR A 41 6.18 -3.74 14.84
C THR A 41 5.99 -2.57 13.87
N LYS A 42 6.10 -1.33 14.34
CA LYS A 42 6.00 -0.14 13.49
C LYS A 42 7.17 0.04 12.53
N VAL A 43 8.38 -0.31 12.96
CA VAL A 43 9.57 -0.33 12.08
C VAL A 43 9.39 -1.37 10.97
N LEU A 44 8.86 -2.56 11.27
CA LEU A 44 8.60 -3.58 10.26
C LEU A 44 7.52 -3.15 9.25
N ASP A 45 6.40 -2.58 9.71
CA ASP A 45 5.35 -2.03 8.84
C ASP A 45 5.92 -0.94 7.92
N PHE A 46 6.77 -0.05 8.45
CA PHE A 46 7.42 1.01 7.69
C PHE A 46 8.43 0.46 6.67
N LEU A 47 9.29 -0.49 7.05
CA LEU A 47 10.25 -1.14 6.14
C LEU A 47 9.52 -1.89 5.01
N PHE A 48 8.41 -2.55 5.32
CA PHE A 48 7.56 -3.21 4.32
C PHE A 48 6.89 -2.21 3.37
N ALA A 49 6.41 -1.07 3.90
CA ALA A 49 5.86 0.00 3.08
C ALA A 49 6.91 0.63 2.13
N LEU A 50 8.19 0.69 2.54
CA LEU A 50 9.28 1.13 1.67
C LEU A 50 9.49 0.16 0.49
N GLN A 51 9.40 -1.15 0.71
CA GLN A 51 9.48 -2.15 -0.37
C GLN A 51 8.27 -2.08 -1.33
N ASN A 52 7.08 -1.78 -0.81
CA ASN A 52 5.87 -1.70 -1.63
C ASN A 52 5.78 -0.41 -2.46
N SER A 53 6.59 0.59 -2.12
CA SER A 53 6.66 1.86 -2.86
C SER A 53 7.66 1.85 -4.02
N THR A 54 8.43 0.77 -4.18
CA THR A 54 9.33 0.55 -5.33
C THR A 54 8.83 -0.56 -6.26
N LYS A 55 7.51 -0.72 -6.42
CA LYS A 55 6.96 -1.21 -7.68
C LYS A 55 6.65 -0.01 -8.57
N SER A 56 7.63 0.87 -8.73
CA SER A 56 7.71 1.70 -9.92
C SER A 56 7.69 0.73 -11.11
N ILE A 57 6.88 1.01 -12.13
CA ILE A 57 7.11 0.47 -13.47
C ILE A 57 8.57 0.80 -13.77
N ASP A 58 9.44 -0.18 -13.56
CA ASP A 58 10.86 -0.04 -13.81
C ASP A 58 10.94 -0.06 -15.33
N GLY A 59 10.87 1.13 -15.93
CA GLY A 59 10.67 1.37 -17.36
C GLY A 59 11.79 0.83 -18.24
N ASN A 60 12.64 -0.06 -17.72
CA ASN A 60 13.69 -0.70 -18.47
C ASN A 60 13.68 -2.24 -18.39
N ASN A 61 12.95 -2.84 -17.44
CA ASN A 61 12.90 -4.30 -17.29
C ASN A 61 11.63 -4.93 -17.90
N ASP A 62 10.56 -4.15 -18.09
CA ASP A 62 9.32 -4.59 -18.75
C ASP A 62 9.19 -4.12 -20.22
N LEU A 63 10.11 -3.25 -20.69
CA LEU A 63 10.12 -2.77 -22.06
C LEU A 63 11.07 -3.62 -22.91
N CYS A 64 10.61 -4.04 -24.08
CA CYS A 64 11.49 -4.68 -25.05
C CYS A 64 12.16 -3.66 -25.97
N TRP A 65 13.47 -3.79 -26.12
CA TRP A 65 14.29 -2.93 -27.00
C TRP A 65 14.76 -3.66 -28.27
N SER A 66 14.24 -4.87 -28.54
CA SER A 66 14.58 -5.58 -29.76
C SER A 66 14.06 -4.80 -30.98
N PRO A 67 14.77 -4.84 -32.13
CA PRO A 67 14.31 -4.17 -33.35
C PRO A 67 12.89 -4.60 -33.76
N TYR A 68 12.54 -5.86 -33.52
CA TYR A 68 11.20 -6.40 -33.74
C TYR A 68 10.15 -5.71 -32.85
N CYS A 69 10.43 -5.58 -31.55
CA CYS A 69 9.53 -4.93 -30.61
C CYS A 69 9.30 -3.46 -30.95
N ILE A 70 10.37 -2.71 -31.23
CA ILE A 70 10.29 -1.30 -31.63
C ILE A 70 9.47 -1.15 -32.92
N LYS A 71 9.69 -2.04 -33.90
CA LYS A 71 8.92 -2.05 -35.15
C LYS A 71 7.44 -2.35 -34.91
N ALA A 72 7.13 -3.34 -34.07
CA ALA A 72 5.75 -3.71 -33.73
C ALA A 72 5.02 -2.60 -32.96
N ALA A 73 5.69 -1.96 -32.00
CA ALA A 73 5.12 -0.85 -31.24
C ALA A 73 4.82 0.36 -32.14
N ASN A 74 5.74 0.73 -33.02
CA ASN A 74 5.51 1.78 -34.02
C ASN A 74 4.38 1.43 -34.98
N HIS A 75 4.33 0.19 -35.46
CA HIS A 75 3.24 -0.27 -36.30
C HIS A 75 1.89 -0.11 -35.59
N LEU A 76 1.78 -0.62 -34.37
CA LEU A 76 0.55 -0.53 -33.56
C LEU A 76 0.08 0.91 -33.37
N ILE A 77 0.95 1.81 -32.92
CA ILE A 77 0.58 3.21 -32.65
C ILE A 77 0.13 3.94 -33.92
N ASN A 78 0.71 3.61 -35.07
CA ASN A 78 0.33 4.20 -36.35
C ASN A 78 -0.95 3.57 -36.95
N SER A 79 -1.37 2.39 -36.49
CA SER A 79 -2.59 1.72 -36.96
C SER A 79 -3.85 2.13 -36.21
N ILE A 80 -3.74 2.68 -35.00
CA ILE A 80 -4.88 3.09 -34.17
C ILE A 80 -5.33 4.53 -34.43
N ASP A 81 -6.58 4.84 -34.11
CA ASP A 81 -7.17 6.19 -34.14
C ASP A 81 -7.31 6.73 -32.71
N GLN A 82 -6.30 7.48 -32.25
CA GLN A 82 -6.28 8.05 -30.90
C GLN A 82 -7.33 9.15 -30.66
N SER A 83 -8.07 9.57 -31.70
CA SER A 83 -9.17 10.53 -31.55
C SER A 83 -10.47 9.90 -31.04
N ALA A 84 -10.60 8.57 -31.14
CA ALA A 84 -11.75 7.85 -30.62
C ALA A 84 -11.50 7.38 -29.18
N ASP A 85 -12.51 7.49 -28.31
CA ASP A 85 -12.42 6.92 -26.96
C ASP A 85 -12.57 5.39 -27.04
N PRO A 86 -11.59 4.60 -26.56
CA PRO A 86 -11.69 3.14 -26.55
C PRO A 86 -12.83 2.60 -25.67
N CYS A 87 -13.29 3.36 -24.67
CA CYS A 87 -14.42 2.98 -23.82
C CYS A 87 -15.77 3.13 -24.54
N ASP A 88 -15.88 4.09 -25.45
CA ASP A 88 -17.09 4.33 -26.23
C ASP A 88 -17.13 3.50 -27.51
N ASN A 89 -16.02 3.47 -28.26
CA ASN A 89 -15.92 2.72 -29.51
C ASN A 89 -14.50 2.18 -29.74
N PHE A 90 -14.22 1.03 -29.10
CA PHE A 90 -12.95 0.32 -29.28
C PHE A 90 -12.65 -0.05 -30.74
N TYR A 91 -13.66 -0.32 -31.56
CA TYR A 91 -13.44 -0.66 -32.97
C TYR A 91 -12.89 0.55 -33.75
N GLN A 92 -13.50 1.73 -33.57
CA GLN A 92 -12.97 2.96 -34.16
C GLN A 92 -11.58 3.28 -33.60
N PHE A 93 -11.35 3.13 -32.30
CA PHE A 93 -10.02 3.32 -31.73
C PHE A 93 -8.98 2.37 -32.34
N ALA A 94 -9.29 1.08 -32.49
CA ALA A 94 -8.34 0.09 -32.98
C ALA A 94 -8.14 0.11 -34.50
N CYS A 95 -9.17 0.47 -35.28
CA CYS A 95 -9.21 0.32 -36.74
C CYS A 95 -9.49 1.62 -37.50
N GLY A 96 -9.78 2.73 -36.80
CA GLY A 96 -10.26 3.97 -37.41
C GLY A 96 -9.30 4.57 -38.42
N THR A 97 -7.99 4.42 -38.20
CA THR A 97 -6.96 4.86 -39.15
C THR A 97 -6.95 3.99 -40.42
N TRP A 98 -7.16 2.68 -40.29
CA TRP A 98 -7.28 1.80 -41.45
C TRP A 98 -8.51 2.13 -42.29
N LEU A 99 -9.65 2.38 -41.65
CA LEU A 99 -10.90 2.75 -42.32
C LEU A 99 -10.73 4.03 -43.15
N LYS A 100 -10.11 5.08 -42.58
CA LYS A 100 -9.83 6.35 -43.28
C LYS A 100 -8.91 6.18 -44.49
N ASN A 101 -8.01 5.20 -44.44
CA ASN A 101 -6.99 5.01 -45.48
C ASN A 101 -7.40 4.00 -46.56
N ASN A 102 -8.47 3.22 -46.35
CA ASN A 102 -8.86 2.10 -47.22
C ASN A 102 -10.36 2.11 -47.55
N GLU A 103 -10.90 3.30 -47.84
CA GLU A 103 -12.34 3.54 -48.02
C GLU A 103 -12.98 2.83 -49.24
N THR A 104 -12.22 2.05 -50.04
CA THR A 104 -12.70 1.48 -51.33
C THR A 104 -12.38 0.00 -51.60
N SER A 105 -11.98 -0.83 -50.61
CA SER A 105 -11.77 -2.26 -50.88
C SER A 105 -13.06 -3.10 -50.71
N GLU A 106 -13.72 -3.40 -51.82
CA GLU A 106 -14.98 -4.17 -51.90
C GLU A 106 -14.83 -5.67 -51.58
N ASN A 107 -13.67 -6.12 -51.11
CA ASN A 107 -13.34 -7.54 -50.97
C ASN A 107 -12.93 -7.90 -49.53
N GLY A 108 -13.87 -7.78 -48.59
CA GLY A 108 -14.03 -8.66 -47.41
C GLY A 108 -12.80 -8.97 -46.53
N LYS A 109 -11.71 -8.21 -46.61
CA LYS A 109 -10.53 -8.36 -45.74
C LYS A 109 -10.42 -7.11 -44.88
N SER A 110 -11.11 -7.13 -43.75
CA SER A 110 -11.13 -6.06 -42.75
C SER A 110 -10.06 -6.26 -41.66
N ASN A 111 -8.87 -6.71 -42.04
CA ASN A 111 -7.75 -6.87 -41.12
C ASN A 111 -7.01 -5.54 -40.96
N CYS A 112 -7.42 -4.73 -39.99
CA CYS A 112 -6.89 -3.39 -39.71
C CYS A 112 -5.39 -3.32 -39.34
N PHE A 113 -4.72 -4.47 -39.23
CA PHE A 113 -3.35 -4.63 -38.74
C PHE A 113 -2.42 -5.37 -39.74
N LEU A 114 -2.89 -5.62 -40.96
CA LEU A 114 -2.17 -6.39 -41.98
C LEU A 114 -1.94 -5.57 -43.24
#